data_AF-A0A7N0VJZ5-F1
#
_entry.id   AF-A0A7N0VJZ5-F1
#
_cell.length_a   1.000
_cell.length_b   1.000
_cell.length_c   1.000
_cell.angle_alpha   90.00
_cell.angle_beta   90.00
_cell.angle_gamma   90.00
#
_symmetry.space_group_name_H-M   'P 1'
#
loop_
_entity.id
_entity.type
_entity.pdbx_description
1 polymer ?
#
loop_
_entity_poly.entity_id
_entity_poly.type
_entity_poly.pdbx_seq_one_letter_code
_entity_poly.pdbx_strand_id
1 'polypeptide(L)'
;MVVLNGVGEKIASRTCPKVLLLNGLNDNETRGFSASSFVTAITEALNRTHGKGRNRLQNAPKDYIDTVFMPGQGLARVDGRVLEHQQIFHMTVNSAPIFDPGLLINELARVARPALRER
;
A
#
# COMPACT_ATOMS: atom_id res chain seq x y z
N MET A 1 -0.78 13.26 1.39
CA MET A 1 -1.44 14.01 0.29
C MET A 1 -2.17 13.03 -0.64
N VAL A 2 -3.26 12.38 -0.19
CA VAL A 2 -4.00 11.38 -1.02
C VAL A 2 -5.51 11.65 -1.10
N VAL A 3 -6.07 12.46 -0.21
CA VAL A 3 -7.53 12.65 -0.07
C VAL A 3 -8.12 13.68 -1.06
N LEU A 4 -7.33 14.14 -2.04
CA LEU A 4 -7.76 15.15 -3.00
C LEU A 4 -8.70 14.56 -4.06
N ASN A 5 -9.60 15.40 -4.57
CA ASN A 5 -10.47 15.04 -5.69
C ASN A 5 -9.64 14.70 -6.93
N GLY A 6 -9.96 13.57 -7.58
CA GLY A 6 -9.26 13.07 -8.77
C GLY A 6 -8.09 12.12 -8.48
N VAL A 7 -7.53 12.12 -7.26
CA VAL A 7 -6.36 11.27 -6.93
C VAL A 7 -6.77 9.80 -6.86
N GLY A 8 -7.78 9.44 -6.07
CA GLY A 8 -8.27 8.07 -5.98
C GLY A 8 -8.73 7.54 -7.34
N GLU A 9 -9.47 8.36 -8.08
CA GLU A 9 -9.95 8.04 -9.42
C GLU A 9 -8.79 7.72 -10.39
N LYS A 10 -7.71 8.50 -10.34
CA LYS A 10 -6.52 8.27 -11.17
C LYS A 10 -5.67 7.09 -10.71
N ILE A 11 -5.55 6.84 -9.41
CA ILE A 11 -4.80 5.68 -8.92
C ILE A 11 -5.55 4.39 -9.33
N ALA A 12 -6.86 4.32 -9.05
CA ALA A 12 -7.69 3.15 -9.34
C ALA A 12 -7.73 2.78 -10.83
N SER A 13 -7.73 3.79 -11.71
CA SER A 13 -7.79 3.56 -13.17
C SER A 13 -6.47 3.16 -13.82
N ARG A 14 -5.34 3.22 -13.09
CA ARG A 14 -4.02 2.88 -13.66
C ARG A 14 -3.74 1.39 -13.50
N THR A 15 -3.25 0.77 -14.57
CA THR A 15 -2.82 -0.64 -14.58
C THR A 15 -1.36 -0.84 -14.16
N CYS A 16 -0.66 0.23 -13.79
CA CYS A 16 0.71 0.10 -13.30
C CYS A 16 0.75 -0.54 -11.90
N PRO A 17 1.88 -1.18 -11.53
CA PRO A 17 2.09 -1.67 -10.17
C PRO A 17 2.01 -0.54 -9.15
N LYS A 18 1.28 -0.76 -8.06
CA LYS A 18 1.07 0.17 -6.96
C LYS A 18 1.62 -0.46 -5.68
N VAL A 19 2.73 0.09 -5.19
CA VAL A 19 3.42 -0.43 -4.02
C VAL A 19 3.21 0.51 -2.84
N LEU A 20 2.74 -0.03 -1.71
CA LEU A 20 2.68 0.67 -0.44
C LEU A 20 3.91 0.30 0.40
N LEU A 21 4.72 1.29 0.80
CA LEU A 21 5.83 1.10 1.72
C LEU A 21 5.34 1.37 3.15
N LEU A 22 5.41 0.38 4.05
CA LEU A 22 5.08 0.60 5.45
C LEU A 22 6.28 1.16 6.22
N ASN A 23 5.99 2.06 7.15
CA ASN A 23 6.97 2.56 8.10
C ASN A 23 7.56 1.40 8.90
N GLY A 24 8.88 1.40 9.06
CA GLY A 24 9.57 0.39 9.85
C GLY A 24 9.52 0.62 11.35
N LEU A 25 9.38 1.87 11.77
CA LEU A 25 9.25 2.26 13.17
C LEU A 25 7.82 2.73 13.45
N ASN A 26 7.37 2.52 14.69
CA ASN A 26 6.09 3.02 15.15
C ASN A 26 6.15 4.54 15.31
N ASP A 27 5.10 5.20 14.86
CA ASP A 27 4.71 6.52 15.34
C ASP A 27 3.54 6.37 16.35
N ASN A 28 3.10 7.49 16.91
CA ASN A 28 1.97 7.50 17.83
C ASN A 28 0.61 7.39 17.12
N GLU A 29 0.59 7.45 15.79
CA GLU A 29 -0.64 7.43 14.99
C GLU A 29 -1.03 6.00 14.60
N THR A 30 -0.05 5.14 14.35
CA THR A 30 -0.24 3.81 13.77
C THR A 30 0.22 2.67 14.69
N ARG A 31 0.46 2.96 15.97
CA ARG A 31 0.88 1.95 16.95
C ARG A 31 -0.18 0.85 17.06
N GLY A 32 0.22 -0.39 16.81
CA GLY A 32 -0.67 -1.57 16.89
C GLY A 32 -1.45 -1.87 15.61
N PHE A 33 -1.24 -1.11 14.54
CA PHE A 33 -1.86 -1.39 13.25
C PHE A 33 -1.24 -2.65 12.62
N SER A 34 -2.09 -3.47 11.99
CA SER A 34 -1.63 -4.50 11.07
C SER A 34 -1.39 -3.92 9.68
N ALA A 35 -0.65 -4.64 8.84
CA ALA A 35 -0.46 -4.27 7.45
C ALA A 35 -1.80 -4.07 6.70
N SER A 36 -2.79 -4.94 6.94
CA SER A 36 -4.13 -4.75 6.35
C SER A 36 -4.86 -3.50 6.86
N SER A 37 -4.57 -3.05 8.08
CA SER A 37 -5.17 -1.83 8.64
C SER A 37 -4.71 -0.59 7.87
N PHE A 38 -3.43 -0.54 7.45
CA PHE A 38 -2.93 0.52 6.56
C PHE A 38 -3.63 0.48 5.19
N VAL A 39 -3.76 -0.71 4.60
CA VAL A 39 -4.45 -0.90 3.32
C VAL A 39 -5.90 -0.41 3.40
N THR A 40 -6.63 -0.81 4.44
CA THR A 40 -8.01 -0.37 4.68
C THR A 40 -8.10 1.13 4.85
N ALA A 41 -7.26 1.72 5.71
CA ALA A 41 -7.29 3.16 5.99
C ALA A 41 -7.01 3.99 4.73
N ILE A 42 -6.05 3.59 3.90
CA ILE A 42 -5.75 4.26 2.63
C ILE A 42 -6.93 4.09 1.66
N THR A 43 -7.49 2.89 1.56
CA THR A 43 -8.65 2.61 0.70
C THR A 43 -9.84 3.49 1.10
N GLU A 44 -10.15 3.58 2.39
CA GLU A 44 -11.24 4.39 2.91
C GLU A 44 -11.00 5.89 2.70
N ALA A 45 -9.76 6.36 2.88
CA ALA A 45 -9.40 7.74 2.62
C ALA A 45 -9.56 8.10 1.13
N LEU A 46 -9.08 7.24 0.22
CA LEU A 46 -9.21 7.43 -1.24
C LEU A 46 -10.65 7.32 -1.71
N ASN A 47 -11.43 6.40 -1.13
CA ASN A 47 -12.86 6.26 -1.38
C ASN A 47 -13.70 7.38 -0.73
N ARG A 48 -13.10 8.15 0.17
CA ARG A 48 -13.80 9.16 0.98
C ARG A 48 -14.96 8.53 1.74
N THR A 49 -14.77 7.32 2.26
CA THR A 49 -15.82 6.47 2.85
C THR A 49 -16.63 7.21 3.92
N HIS A 50 -15.96 8.01 4.75
CA HIS A 50 -16.58 8.77 5.84
C HIS A 50 -16.83 10.26 5.50
N GLY A 51 -16.57 10.68 4.26
CA GLY A 51 -16.79 12.05 3.80
C GLY A 51 -18.27 12.34 3.55
N LYS A 52 -18.71 13.57 3.87
CA LYS A 52 -20.06 14.07 3.61
C LYS A 52 -20.13 14.67 2.19
N GLY A 53 -20.13 13.84 1.14
CA GLY A 53 -20.13 14.33 -0.25
C GLY A 53 -20.62 13.31 -1.28
N ARG A 54 -21.01 13.81 -2.47
CA ARG A 54 -21.45 12.99 -3.62
C ARG A 54 -20.31 12.32 -4.40
N ASN A 55 -19.06 12.63 -4.06
CA ASN A 55 -17.83 12.19 -4.69
C ASN A 55 -17.20 10.98 -4.00
N ARG A 56 -18.01 10.11 -3.38
CA ARG A 56 -17.51 8.85 -2.78
C ARG A 56 -17.20 7.85 -3.89
N LEU A 57 -16.12 7.10 -3.74
CA LEU A 57 -15.79 5.98 -4.61
C LEU A 57 -16.09 4.66 -3.88
N GLN A 58 -16.19 3.57 -4.65
CA GLN A 58 -16.44 2.22 -4.12
C GLN A 58 -15.40 1.23 -4.66
N ASN A 59 -14.18 1.70 -4.90
CA ASN A 59 -13.10 0.86 -5.40
C ASN A 59 -12.63 -0.10 -4.31
N ALA A 60 -12.18 -1.29 -4.71
CA ALA A 60 -11.61 -2.28 -3.81
C ALA A 60 -10.17 -1.90 -3.42
N PRO A 61 -9.62 -2.45 -2.32
CA PRO A 61 -8.23 -2.22 -1.94
C PRO A 61 -7.21 -2.46 -3.06
N LYS A 62 -7.40 -3.54 -3.83
CA LYS A 62 -6.52 -3.91 -4.95
C LYS A 62 -6.47 -2.88 -6.09
N ASP A 63 -7.48 -2.03 -6.19
CA ASP A 63 -7.50 -0.99 -7.21
C ASP A 63 -6.47 0.11 -6.86
N TYR A 64 -6.14 0.25 -5.58
CA TYR A 64 -5.20 1.25 -5.07
C TYR A 64 -3.81 0.72 -4.77
N ILE A 65 -3.70 -0.52 -4.32
CA ILE A 65 -2.45 -1.13 -3.84
C ILE A 65 -2.40 -2.55 -4.37
N ASP A 66 -1.30 -2.94 -5.00
CA ASP A 66 -1.06 -4.32 -5.43
C ASP A 66 -0.17 -5.06 -4.43
N THR A 67 0.80 -4.36 -3.86
CA THR A 67 1.81 -4.97 -2.99
C THR A 67 2.18 -4.06 -1.82
N VAL A 68 2.34 -4.65 -0.65
CA VAL A 68 2.84 -4.01 0.56
C VAL A 68 4.28 -4.43 0.82
N PHE A 69 5.18 -3.47 0.89
CA PHE A 69 6.57 -3.69 1.29
C PHE A 69 6.76 -3.28 2.74
N MET A 70 7.54 -4.08 3.45
CA MET A 70 7.88 -3.81 4.83
C MET A 70 9.36 -4.15 5.11
N PRO A 71 9.99 -3.46 6.06
CA PRO A 71 11.25 -3.92 6.63
C PRO A 71 10.99 -5.09 7.59
N GLY A 72 11.93 -6.01 7.71
CA GLY A 72 11.74 -7.31 8.37
C GLY A 72 11.64 -7.25 9.89
N GLN A 73 12.24 -6.22 10.49
CA GLN A 73 12.01 -5.88 11.91
C GLN A 73 11.03 -4.71 12.05
N GLY A 74 10.24 -4.46 11.00
CA GLY A 74 9.14 -3.50 11.04
C GLY A 74 8.12 -3.88 12.11
N LEU A 75 7.54 -2.86 12.76
CA LEU A 75 6.63 -3.07 13.89
C LEU A 75 5.17 -3.32 13.49
N ALA A 76 4.82 -3.11 12.22
CA ALA A 76 3.50 -3.46 11.69
C ALA A 76 3.31 -4.99 11.70
N ARG A 77 2.22 -5.47 12.29
CA ARG A 77 1.90 -6.90 12.29
C ARG A 77 1.45 -7.36 10.89
N VAL A 78 1.99 -8.47 10.40
CA VAL A 78 1.51 -9.09 9.16
C VAL A 78 0.33 -10.01 9.44
N ASP A 79 -0.82 -9.65 8.90
CA ASP A 79 -2.05 -10.45 8.91
C ASP A 79 -2.33 -10.99 7.51
N GLY A 80 -1.47 -11.91 7.07
CA GLY A 80 -1.42 -12.42 5.68
C GLY A 80 -2.76 -12.89 5.12
N ARG A 81 -3.62 -13.53 5.93
CA ARG A 81 -4.97 -13.95 5.49
C ARG A 81 -5.88 -12.78 5.14
N VAL A 82 -5.82 -11.69 5.91
CA VAL A 82 -6.64 -10.50 5.64
C VAL A 82 -6.14 -9.80 4.38
N LEU A 83 -4.83 -9.69 4.22
CA LEU A 83 -4.21 -9.16 2.99
C LEU A 83 -4.58 -9.99 1.76
N GLU A 84 -4.58 -11.32 1.87
CA GLU A 84 -5.00 -12.22 0.80
C GLU A 84 -6.47 -12.00 0.42
N HIS A 85 -7.37 -11.85 1.40
CA HIS A 85 -8.77 -11.49 1.14
C HIS A 85 -8.92 -10.11 0.48
N GLN A 86 -8.02 -9.18 0.76
CA GLN A 86 -7.94 -7.87 0.10
C GLN A 86 -7.25 -7.93 -1.28
N GLN A 87 -6.78 -9.12 -1.69
CA GLN A 87 -6.01 -9.39 -2.90
C GLN A 87 -4.68 -8.62 -2.95
N ILE A 88 -4.02 -8.48 -1.80
CA ILE A 88 -2.78 -7.74 -1.63
C ILE A 88 -1.61 -8.71 -1.38
N PHE A 89 -0.57 -8.59 -2.20
CA PHE A 89 0.70 -9.27 -1.92
C PHE A 89 1.48 -8.53 -0.84
N HIS A 90 2.23 -9.24 -0.02
CA HIS A 90 3.13 -8.61 0.95
C HIS A 90 4.54 -9.19 0.86
N MET A 91 5.52 -8.35 1.17
CA MET A 91 6.93 -8.70 1.08
C MET A 91 7.75 -7.99 2.15
N THR A 92 8.65 -8.76 2.77
CA THR A 92 9.75 -8.23 3.56
C THR A 92 10.93 -7.93 2.65
N VAL A 93 11.39 -6.68 2.60
CA VAL A 93 12.45 -6.21 1.68
C VAL A 93 13.85 -6.47 2.25
N ASN A 94 14.02 -6.34 3.56
CA ASN A 94 15.30 -6.55 4.24
C ASN A 94 15.06 -6.99 5.69
N SER A 95 16.11 -7.38 6.42
CA SER A 95 15.97 -7.86 7.81
C SER A 95 16.14 -6.77 8.89
N ALA A 96 16.35 -5.51 8.49
CA ALA A 96 16.55 -4.39 9.42
C ALA A 96 15.20 -3.74 9.82
N PRO A 97 15.17 -2.80 10.78
CA PRO A 97 13.94 -2.09 11.16
C PRO A 97 13.61 -0.91 10.24
N ILE A 98 14.48 -0.59 9.28
CA ILE A 98 14.28 0.44 8.25
C ILE A 98 14.69 -0.15 6.90
N PHE A 99 14.15 0.38 5.80
CA PHE A 99 14.53 -0.08 4.46
C PHE A 99 16.01 0.23 4.16
N ASP A 100 16.72 -0.78 3.68
CA ASP A 100 17.97 -0.55 2.96
C ASP A 100 17.63 0.04 1.58
N PRO A 101 18.15 1.22 1.20
CA PRO A 101 17.81 1.85 -0.07
C PRO A 101 18.15 0.99 -1.29
N GLY A 102 19.28 0.28 -1.28
CA GLY A 102 19.71 -0.54 -2.40
C GLY A 102 18.80 -1.74 -2.62
N LEU A 103 18.48 -2.47 -1.55
CA LEU A 103 17.53 -3.59 -1.59
C LEU A 103 16.13 -3.12 -1.97
N LEU A 104 15.66 -1.99 -1.43
CA LEU A 104 14.36 -1.42 -1.79
C LEU A 104 14.27 -1.08 -3.28
N ILE A 105 15.29 -0.42 -3.84
CA ILE A 105 15.34 -0.08 -5.26
C ILE A 105 15.32 -1.35 -6.12
N ASN A 106 16.07 -2.39 -5.73
CA ASN A 106 16.09 -3.65 -6.46
C ASN A 106 14.70 -4.32 -6.48
N GLU A 107 14.00 -4.33 -5.34
CA GLU A 107 12.65 -4.90 -5.26
C GLU A 107 11.61 -4.08 -6.02
N LEU A 108 11.68 -2.75 -5.95
CA LEU A 108 10.83 -1.87 -6.76
C LEU A 108 11.08 -2.08 -8.26
N ALA A 109 12.35 -2.19 -8.68
CA ALA A 109 12.69 -2.48 -10.07
C ALA A 109 12.15 -3.85 -10.51
N ARG A 110 12.20 -4.86 -9.64
CA ARG A 110 11.64 -6.20 -9.92
C ARG A 110 10.14 -6.15 -10.16
N VAL A 111 9.40 -5.41 -9.34
CA VAL A 111 7.95 -5.22 -9.47
C VAL A 111 7.59 -4.36 -10.70
N ALA A 112 8.41 -3.37 -11.04
CA ALA A 112 8.15 -2.48 -12.17
C ALA A 112 8.49 -3.10 -13.54
N ARG A 113 9.39 -4.09 -13.60
CA ARG A 113 9.89 -4.70 -14.85
C ARG A 113 8.80 -5.15 -15.84
N PRO A 114 7.72 -5.85 -15.42
CA PRO A 114 6.65 -6.24 -16.35
C PRO A 114 5.99 -5.03 -17.01
N ALA A 115 5.70 -3.98 -16.25
CA ALA A 115 5.03 -2.77 -16.72
C ALA A 115 5.90 -1.89 -17.63
N LEU A 116 7.23 -2.02 -17.55
CA LEU A 116 8.17 -1.31 -18.43
C LEU A 116 8.32 -1.97 -19.81
N ARG A 117 7.91 -3.23 -19.97
CA ARG A 117 7.98 -3.95 -21.25
C ARG A 117 6.77 -3.71 -22.16
N GLU A 118 5.69 -3.16 -21.61
CA GLU A 118 4.41 -2.91 -22.30
C GLU A 118 4.25 -1.44 -22.74
N ARG A 119 5.35 -0.67 -22.74
CA ARG A 119 5.44 0.71 -23.20
C ARG A 119 6.37 0.81 -24.39
#